data_AF-A0A0N4XX84-F1
#
_entry.id   AF-A0A0N4XX84-F1
#
_cell.length_a   1.000
_cell.length_b   1.000
_cell.length_c   1.000
_cell.angle_alpha   90.00
_cell.angle_beta   90.00
_cell.angle_gamma   90.00
#
_symmetry.space_group_name_H-M   'P 1'
#
loop_
_entity.id
_entity.type
_entity.pdbx_description
1 polymer ?
#
loop_
_entity_poly.entity_id
_entity_poly.type
_entity_poly.pdbx_seq_one_letter_code
_entity_poly.pdbx_strand_id
1 'polypeptide(L)'
;MCAAITARTAPLLLSKAFPQRCQNSLIASTSSLMKKSPPFVRKRGSSSVQTVSAKTPIMSPIRRKIVEQSTTSGQHAAQEFDYLLVLDFEATCSLYKIHPYQEIIEFPVAKVDTKTWSICSYFHHYVRPVANPTLSSFCTHLTGIIQEMVDDQPTIEEVLCSFDEWMKKEQILDSRFAFVTCGDWDLGVMLPSELQNKHLDMPSYFNRWINIKKSYCEHSGTWAKGLKDLLQIYGLQHAGRLHSGIDDVKTICSLTSAMAKEGYVFR
;
A
#
# COMPACT_ATOMS: atom_id res chain seq x y z
N MET A 1 24.82 -15.95 55.43
CA MET A 1 25.86 -16.98 55.66
C MET A 1 25.20 -18.35 55.51
N CYS A 2 25.74 -19.19 54.61
CA CYS A 2 25.62 -20.67 54.49
C CYS A 2 24.23 -21.33 54.52
N ALA A 3 23.89 -22.36 53.73
CA ALA A 3 24.65 -23.23 52.84
C ALA A 3 23.71 -23.87 51.81
N ALA A 4 24.31 -24.41 50.76
CA ALA A 4 23.70 -25.05 49.61
C ALA A 4 23.62 -26.60 49.74
N ILE A 5 23.04 -27.19 48.68
CA ILE A 5 23.22 -28.56 48.15
C ILE A 5 22.20 -29.61 48.62
N THR A 6 21.40 -30.12 47.68
CA THR A 6 21.50 -31.52 47.21
C THR A 6 20.72 -31.74 45.91
N ALA A 7 21.42 -32.33 44.93
CA ALA A 7 20.88 -32.87 43.68
C ALA A 7 20.57 -34.37 43.85
N ARG A 8 19.63 -34.90 43.04
CA ARG A 8 19.46 -36.33 42.66
C ARG A 8 18.45 -36.40 41.50
N THR A 9 18.92 -36.57 40.26
CA THR A 9 18.99 -37.83 39.45
C THR A 9 17.65 -38.39 38.97
N ALA A 10 17.50 -38.43 37.64
CA ALA A 10 16.47 -39.12 36.86
C ALA A 10 16.64 -40.66 36.87
N PRO A 11 15.66 -41.41 36.33
CA PRO A 11 15.95 -42.13 35.09
C PRO A 11 14.81 -42.19 34.04
N LEU A 12 15.24 -42.45 32.80
CA LEU A 12 14.50 -42.81 31.59
C LEU A 12 13.84 -44.20 31.66
N LEU A 13 12.79 -44.44 30.85
CA LEU A 13 12.47 -45.66 30.06
C LEU A 13 11.11 -45.42 29.33
N LEU A 14 11.05 -45.27 27.99
CA LEU A 14 11.02 -46.26 26.89
C LEU A 14 9.64 -46.92 26.58
N SER A 15 9.08 -46.46 25.45
CA SER A 15 8.49 -47.20 24.31
C SER A 15 7.18 -48.00 24.42
N LYS A 16 6.30 -47.78 23.41
CA LYS A 16 5.74 -48.72 22.40
C LYS A 16 4.32 -48.22 22.00
N ALA A 17 4.09 -47.74 20.78
CA ALA A 17 3.91 -48.44 19.48
C ALA A 17 2.43 -48.81 19.17
N PHE A 18 2.01 -48.38 17.97
CA PHE A 18 0.83 -48.63 17.11
C PHE A 18 0.11 -50.01 17.19
N PRO A 19 -1.15 -50.11 16.70
CA PRO A 19 -1.46 -50.47 15.28
C PRO A 19 -2.50 -49.52 14.61
N GLN A 20 -2.34 -49.12 13.32
CA GLN A 20 -2.87 -49.74 12.07
C GLN A 20 -4.41 -49.77 11.98
N ARG A 21 -5.11 -49.60 10.86
CA ARG A 21 -4.87 -49.36 9.41
C ARG A 21 -6.28 -49.43 8.79
N CYS A 22 -6.57 -48.70 7.72
CA CYS A 22 -7.36 -49.25 6.61
C CYS A 22 -7.14 -48.45 5.34
N GLN A 23 -6.60 -49.17 4.34
CA GLN A 23 -6.40 -48.78 2.96
C GLN A 23 -7.63 -49.19 2.14
N ASN A 24 -7.84 -48.52 1.00
CA ASN A 24 -7.86 -49.10 -0.35
C ASN A 24 -8.08 -47.92 -1.33
N SER A 25 -7.12 -47.47 -2.13
CA SER A 25 -6.54 -48.04 -3.36
C SER A 25 -7.58 -48.38 -4.44
N LEU A 26 -7.45 -47.81 -5.65
CA LEU A 26 -6.85 -48.49 -6.82
C LEU A 26 -7.00 -47.70 -8.16
N ILE A 27 -5.86 -47.59 -8.86
CA ILE A 27 -5.62 -47.81 -10.33
C ILE A 27 -6.23 -46.77 -11.31
N ALA A 28 -5.45 -45.88 -11.93
CA ALA A 28 -4.53 -46.02 -13.08
C ALA A 28 -5.19 -46.25 -14.46
N SER A 29 -4.92 -45.33 -15.41
CA SER A 29 -4.62 -45.67 -16.82
C SER A 29 -4.25 -44.43 -17.63
N THR A 30 -3.39 -44.68 -18.61
CA THR A 30 -2.67 -43.77 -19.51
C THR A 30 -3.46 -43.44 -20.78
N SER A 31 -3.34 -42.22 -21.31
CA SER A 31 -3.40 -41.99 -22.78
C SER A 31 -2.88 -40.60 -23.20
N SER A 32 -1.71 -40.61 -23.84
CA SER A 32 -1.29 -39.94 -25.09
C SER A 32 -2.15 -38.82 -25.73
N LEU A 33 -1.44 -37.74 -26.11
CA LEU A 33 -1.61 -36.80 -27.23
C LEU A 33 -2.94 -36.04 -27.43
N MET A 34 -2.88 -34.70 -27.37
CA MET A 34 -2.99 -33.80 -28.54
C MET A 34 -2.75 -32.34 -28.13
N LYS A 35 -1.71 -31.73 -28.71
CA LYS A 35 -1.43 -30.29 -28.64
C LYS A 35 -2.54 -29.52 -29.37
N LYS A 36 -3.16 -28.53 -28.72
CA LYS A 36 -3.98 -27.52 -29.39
C LYS A 36 -3.23 -26.19 -29.42
N SER A 37 -2.89 -25.77 -30.64
CA SER A 37 -2.30 -24.48 -30.98
C SER A 37 -3.31 -23.34 -30.78
N PRO A 38 -2.89 -22.12 -30.38
CA PRO A 38 -3.78 -20.96 -30.37
C PRO A 38 -4.01 -20.43 -31.80
N PRO A 39 -5.17 -19.81 -32.09
CA PRO A 39 -5.45 -19.27 -33.41
C PRO A 39 -4.62 -18.03 -33.72
N PHE A 40 -4.12 -18.04 -34.95
CA PHE A 40 -3.33 -17.04 -35.64
C PHE A 40 -4.09 -15.72 -35.82
N VAL A 41 -3.67 -14.66 -35.12
CA VAL A 41 -4.11 -13.29 -35.42
C VAL A 41 -3.32 -12.77 -36.63
N ARG A 42 -4.02 -12.61 -37.76
CA ARG A 42 -3.50 -12.03 -39.00
C ARG A 42 -2.94 -10.63 -38.75
N LYS A 43 -1.66 -10.43 -39.11
CA LYS A 43 -1.04 -9.12 -39.36
C LYS A 43 -1.89 -8.36 -40.39
N ARG A 44 -2.43 -7.21 -40.02
CA ARG A 44 -2.93 -6.23 -41.00
C ARG A 44 -1.74 -5.44 -41.53
N GLY A 45 -1.64 -5.42 -42.85
CA GLY A 45 -0.54 -4.86 -43.60
C GLY A 45 -0.45 -3.34 -43.50
N SER A 46 0.80 -2.90 -43.62
CA SER A 46 1.20 -1.56 -44.01
C SER A 46 0.46 -1.12 -45.27
N SER A 47 -0.33 -0.05 -45.16
CA SER A 47 -0.74 0.76 -46.30
C SER A 47 -0.14 2.15 -46.15
N SER A 48 0.87 2.39 -46.97
CA SER A 48 1.45 3.67 -47.33
C SER A 48 0.38 4.64 -47.82
N VAL A 49 0.28 5.81 -47.16
CA VAL A 49 -0.35 7.00 -47.73
C VAL A 49 0.61 8.16 -47.58
N GLN A 50 0.78 8.86 -48.70
CA GLN A 50 1.78 9.87 -48.98
C GLN A 50 1.57 11.16 -48.19
N THR A 51 2.71 11.77 -47.86
CA THR A 51 2.88 13.08 -47.24
C THR A 51 2.25 14.19 -48.08
N VAL A 52 1.40 15.01 -47.47
CA VAL A 52 1.05 16.34 -47.98
C VAL A 52 1.50 17.36 -46.95
N SER A 53 2.49 18.16 -47.33
CA SER A 53 2.98 19.29 -46.55
C SER A 53 1.87 20.34 -46.46
N ALA A 54 1.38 20.60 -45.25
CA ALA A 54 0.46 21.69 -44.97
C ALA A 54 1.00 22.51 -43.79
N LYS A 55 1.08 23.81 -44.03
CA LYS A 55 1.69 24.85 -43.20
C LYS A 55 1.14 24.86 -41.78
N THR A 56 2.04 25.06 -40.83
CA THR A 56 1.79 25.31 -39.41
C THR A 56 0.78 26.43 -39.21
N PRO A 57 -0.36 26.21 -38.52
CA PRO A 57 -1.13 27.30 -37.96
C PRO A 57 -0.44 27.74 -36.67
N ILE A 58 0.01 29.00 -36.65
CA ILE A 58 0.42 29.67 -35.42
C ILE A 58 -0.79 29.68 -34.49
N MET A 59 -0.77 28.82 -33.47
CA MET A 59 -1.74 28.89 -32.37
C MET A 59 -1.48 30.17 -31.59
N SER A 60 -2.41 31.12 -31.70
CA SER A 60 -2.47 32.24 -30.76
C SER A 60 -2.70 31.70 -29.35
N PRO A 61 -2.07 32.27 -28.31
CA PRO A 61 -2.28 31.83 -26.95
C PRO A 61 -3.74 32.05 -26.58
N ILE A 62 -4.45 30.96 -26.28
CA ILE A 62 -5.77 31.00 -25.65
C ILE A 62 -5.59 31.72 -24.32
N ARG A 63 -6.06 32.96 -24.28
CA ARG A 63 -6.08 33.81 -23.08
C ARG A 63 -7.01 33.13 -22.07
N ARG A 64 -6.43 32.36 -21.14
CA ARG A 64 -7.16 31.82 -20.00
C ARG A 64 -7.81 33.01 -19.29
N LYS A 65 -9.14 33.01 -19.20
CA LYS A 65 -9.84 33.84 -18.21
C LYS A 65 -9.38 33.31 -16.86
N ILE A 66 -8.42 34.01 -16.27
CA ILE A 66 -8.19 33.95 -14.82
C ILE A 66 -9.52 34.43 -14.24
N VAL A 67 -10.30 33.49 -13.71
CA VAL A 67 -11.36 33.85 -12.79
C VAL A 67 -10.61 34.42 -11.60
N GLU A 68 -10.66 35.74 -11.43
CA GLU A 68 -10.26 36.40 -10.20
C GLU A 68 -11.17 35.86 -9.10
N GLN A 69 -10.77 34.74 -8.51
CA GLN A 69 -11.29 34.33 -7.22
C GLN A 69 -10.72 35.32 -6.22
N SER A 70 -11.60 36.12 -5.66
CA SER A 70 -11.35 36.91 -4.46
C SER A 70 -10.65 36.02 -3.45
N THR A 71 -9.39 36.33 -3.16
CA THR A 71 -8.59 35.68 -2.13
C THR A 71 -9.20 36.02 -0.77
N THR A 72 -10.21 35.25 -0.35
CA THR A 72 -10.53 35.14 1.06
C THR A 72 -9.37 34.42 1.72
N SER A 73 -8.61 35.17 2.51
CA SER A 73 -7.49 34.69 3.29
C SER A 73 -7.85 33.46 4.13
N GLY A 74 -7.24 32.32 3.79
CA GLY A 74 -6.71 31.37 4.77
C GLY A 74 -7.66 30.44 5.52
N GLN A 75 -8.92 30.25 5.09
CA GLN A 75 -9.80 29.26 5.72
C GLN A 75 -10.09 28.10 4.78
N HIS A 76 -9.67 26.90 5.19
CA HIS A 76 -10.00 25.64 4.53
C HIS A 76 -11.51 25.43 4.52
N ALA A 77 -12.04 24.81 3.45
CA ALA A 77 -13.42 24.37 3.43
C ALA A 77 -13.66 23.36 4.57
N ALA A 78 -14.82 23.45 5.22
CA ALA A 78 -15.21 22.52 6.28
C ALA A 78 -15.26 21.08 5.73
N GLN A 79 -14.61 20.15 6.42
CA GLN A 79 -14.52 18.74 6.01
C GLN A 79 -15.59 17.88 6.70
N GLU A 80 -15.97 16.78 6.04
CA GLU A 80 -16.90 15.79 6.61
C GLU A 80 -16.24 14.87 7.64
N PHE A 81 -14.93 14.69 7.55
CA PHE A 81 -14.15 13.91 8.50
C PHE A 81 -13.48 14.81 9.51
N ASP A 82 -13.41 14.37 10.77
CA ASP A 82 -12.62 15.02 11.83
C ASP A 82 -11.13 14.71 11.66
N TYR A 83 -10.81 13.48 11.21
CA TYR A 83 -9.44 13.05 10.92
C TYR A 83 -9.32 12.36 9.57
N LEU A 84 -8.19 12.57 8.90
CA LEU A 84 -7.76 11.77 7.74
C LEU A 84 -6.57 10.92 8.15
N LEU A 85 -6.60 9.63 7.81
CA LEU A 85 -5.53 8.68 8.10
C LEU A 85 -4.76 8.40 6.81
N VAL A 86 -3.62 9.08 6.63
CA VAL A 86 -2.81 8.93 5.42
C VAL A 86 -1.94 7.69 5.54
N LEU A 87 -2.04 6.77 4.57
CA LEU A 87 -1.40 5.46 4.59
C LEU A 87 -0.70 5.18 3.26
N ASP A 88 0.48 4.56 3.32
CA ASP A 88 1.22 4.07 2.15
C ASP A 88 2.08 2.86 2.55
N PHE A 89 1.77 1.67 2.03
CA PHE A 89 2.53 0.46 2.37
C PHE A 89 3.76 0.30 1.48
N GLU A 90 4.82 -0.25 2.07
CA GLU A 90 5.86 -0.92 1.27
C GLU A 90 5.68 -2.43 1.39
N ALA A 91 5.98 -3.16 0.32
CA ALA A 91 5.86 -4.60 0.27
C ALA A 91 7.06 -5.30 -0.37
N THR A 92 7.24 -6.57 -0.03
CA THR A 92 8.20 -7.45 -0.71
C THR A 92 7.95 -7.40 -2.23
N CYS A 93 9.01 -7.24 -3.01
CA CYS A 93 8.93 -7.25 -4.47
C CYS A 93 10.17 -7.87 -5.09
N SER A 94 10.06 -8.31 -6.36
CA SER A 94 11.16 -8.93 -7.10
C SER A 94 10.98 -8.72 -8.60
N LEU A 95 12.08 -8.57 -9.34
CA LEU A 95 12.06 -8.47 -10.81
C LEU A 95 11.93 -9.82 -11.52
N TYR A 96 12.45 -10.88 -10.91
CA TYR A 96 12.66 -12.17 -11.59
C TYR A 96 12.05 -13.35 -10.84
N LYS A 97 11.86 -13.23 -9.52
CA LYS A 97 11.33 -14.31 -8.70
C LYS A 97 9.82 -14.17 -8.60
N ILE A 98 9.11 -15.22 -8.99
CA ILE A 98 7.68 -15.34 -8.74
C ILE A 98 7.53 -15.76 -7.28
N HIS A 99 7.04 -14.83 -6.47
CA HIS A 99 6.64 -15.09 -5.09
C HIS A 99 5.18 -15.55 -5.07
N PRO A 100 4.76 -16.38 -4.09
CA PRO A 100 3.38 -16.82 -3.99
C PRO A 100 2.41 -15.64 -3.84
N TYR A 101 2.81 -14.64 -3.05
CA TYR A 101 2.15 -13.34 -2.88
C TYR A 101 3.17 -12.34 -2.30
N GLN A 102 2.84 -11.04 -2.33
CA GLN A 102 3.62 -9.98 -1.69
C GLN A 102 3.23 -9.85 -0.21
N GLU A 103 4.16 -9.44 0.64
CA GLU A 103 3.92 -9.17 2.07
C GLU A 103 4.29 -7.73 2.39
N ILE A 104 3.49 -7.05 3.19
CA ILE A 104 3.79 -5.72 3.73
C ILE A 104 5.06 -5.82 4.58
N ILE A 105 5.97 -4.87 4.39
CA ILE A 105 7.24 -4.75 5.12
C ILE A 105 7.43 -3.39 5.79
N GLU A 106 6.57 -2.41 5.46
CA GLU A 106 6.46 -1.13 6.18
C GLU A 106 4.99 -0.73 6.26
N PHE A 107 4.54 -0.34 7.46
CA PHE A 107 3.18 0.08 7.78
C PHE A 107 3.21 1.46 8.46
N PRO A 108 3.26 2.55 7.69
CA PRO A 108 3.11 3.92 8.19
C PRO A 108 1.68 4.43 8.02
N VAL A 109 1.18 5.12 9.04
CA VAL A 109 -0.06 5.91 8.99
C VAL A 109 0.14 7.22 9.72
N ALA A 110 -0.29 8.33 9.13
CA ALA A 110 -0.36 9.63 9.79
C ALA A 110 -1.81 10.02 10.09
N LYS A 111 -2.08 10.46 11.32
CA LYS A 111 -3.35 11.07 11.71
C LYS A 111 -3.30 12.57 11.45
N VAL A 112 -4.12 13.06 10.52
CA VAL A 112 -4.23 14.48 10.16
C VAL A 112 -5.54 15.04 10.70
N ASP A 113 -5.48 16.12 11.47
CA ASP A 113 -6.66 16.86 11.93
C ASP A 113 -7.16 17.79 10.81
N THR A 114 -8.42 17.66 10.41
CA THR A 114 -8.97 18.40 9.25
C THR A 114 -9.35 19.86 9.55
N LYS A 115 -9.34 20.26 10.82
CA LYS A 115 -9.60 21.65 11.25
C LYS A 115 -8.30 22.46 11.20
N THR A 116 -7.21 21.86 11.66
CA THR A 116 -5.90 22.50 11.78
C THR A 116 -4.93 22.16 10.64
N TRP A 117 -5.22 21.07 9.91
CA TRP A 117 -4.34 20.46 8.91
C TRP A 117 -2.96 20.08 9.45
N SER A 118 -2.88 19.89 10.76
CA SER A 118 -1.68 19.42 11.44
C SER A 118 -1.68 17.90 11.54
N ILE A 119 -0.47 17.33 11.54
CA ILE A 119 -0.28 15.91 11.81
C ILE A 119 -0.24 15.74 13.33
N CYS A 120 -1.22 15.01 13.87
CA CYS A 120 -1.36 14.81 15.30
C CYS A 120 -0.41 13.72 15.82
N SER A 121 -0.28 12.63 15.07
CA SER A 121 0.47 11.46 15.46
C SER A 121 0.78 10.59 14.24
N TYR A 122 1.77 9.69 14.42
CA TYR A 122 2.09 8.63 13.46
C TYR A 122 1.95 7.28 14.14
N PHE A 123 1.47 6.30 13.38
CA PHE A 123 1.73 4.89 13.59
C PHE A 123 2.78 4.46 12.56
N HIS A 124 3.84 3.78 12.99
CA HIS A 124 4.86 3.31 12.06
C HIS A 124 5.50 2.03 12.58
N HIS A 125 5.45 0.99 11.76
CA HIS A 125 6.11 -0.27 12.02
C HIS A 125 6.77 -0.78 10.74
N TYR A 126 7.98 -1.32 10.87
CA TYR A 126 8.44 -2.32 9.90
C TYR A 126 7.77 -3.64 10.24
N VAL A 127 7.57 -4.47 9.22
CA VAL A 127 6.81 -5.72 9.33
C VAL A 127 7.67 -6.86 8.82
N ARG A 128 7.72 -7.96 9.58
CA ARG A 128 8.49 -9.14 9.22
C ARG A 128 7.73 -10.02 8.23
N PRO A 129 8.22 -10.21 7.00
CA PRO A 129 7.63 -11.14 6.05
C PRO A 129 7.94 -12.59 6.47
N VAL A 130 6.96 -13.49 6.32
CA VAL A 130 7.06 -14.91 6.72
C VAL A 130 7.00 -15.86 5.52
N ALA A 131 6.28 -15.53 4.45
CA ALA A 131 6.27 -16.33 3.22
C ALA A 131 7.52 -16.07 2.37
N ASN A 132 8.05 -14.86 2.41
CA ASN A 132 9.20 -14.39 1.64
C ASN A 132 10.18 -13.66 2.56
N PRO A 133 10.78 -14.35 3.54
CA PRO A 133 11.55 -13.71 4.62
C PRO A 133 12.80 -12.96 4.13
N THR A 134 13.39 -13.41 3.02
CA THR A 134 14.57 -12.75 2.44
C THR A 134 14.15 -11.71 1.39
N LEU A 135 14.42 -10.44 1.68
CA LEU A 135 14.21 -9.33 0.75
C LEU A 135 15.11 -9.49 -0.48
N SER A 136 14.53 -9.24 -1.65
CA SER A 136 15.33 -9.21 -2.87
C SER A 136 16.18 -7.95 -2.91
N SER A 137 17.32 -8.00 -3.60
CA SER A 137 18.13 -6.79 -3.83
C SER A 137 17.31 -5.69 -4.51
N PHE A 138 16.42 -6.03 -5.44
CA PHE A 138 15.52 -5.07 -6.06
C PHE A 138 14.61 -4.38 -5.03
N CYS A 139 14.01 -5.14 -4.12
CA CYS A 139 13.14 -4.61 -3.07
C CYS A 139 13.91 -3.64 -2.17
N THR A 140 15.11 -4.02 -1.72
CA THR A 140 15.96 -3.13 -0.91
C THR A 140 16.39 -1.88 -1.66
N HIS A 141 16.75 -1.98 -2.95
CA HIS A 141 17.10 -0.79 -3.74
C HIS A 141 15.90 0.12 -4.00
N LEU A 142 14.72 -0.46 -4.21
CA LEU A 142 13.50 0.29 -4.46
C LEU A 142 13.06 1.01 -3.19
N THR A 143 12.90 0.27 -2.08
CA THR A 143 12.28 0.76 -0.84
C THR A 143 13.26 1.38 0.16
N GLY A 144 14.54 1.02 0.06
CA GLY A 144 15.55 1.40 1.05
C GLY A 144 15.53 0.54 2.31
N ILE A 145 14.58 -0.41 2.41
CA ILE A 145 14.47 -1.33 3.54
C ILE A 145 15.49 -2.46 3.37
N ILE A 146 16.42 -2.55 4.32
CA ILE A 146 17.42 -3.62 4.39
C ILE A 146 16.90 -4.78 5.26
N GLN A 147 17.52 -5.95 5.11
CA GLN A 147 17.07 -7.18 5.77
C GLN A 147 17.00 -7.04 7.30
N GLU A 148 18.01 -6.38 7.88
CA GLU A 148 18.14 -6.16 9.31
C GLU A 148 17.00 -5.28 9.88
N MET A 149 16.32 -4.51 9.03
CA MET A 149 15.17 -3.69 9.45
C MET A 149 13.90 -4.52 9.64
N VAL A 150 13.80 -5.71 9.03
CA VAL A 150 12.59 -6.56 9.05
C VAL A 150 12.77 -7.87 9.82
N ASP A 151 14.00 -8.36 10.02
CA ASP A 151 14.29 -9.69 10.59
C ASP A 151 13.68 -9.92 11.98
N ASP A 152 13.74 -8.90 12.84
CA ASP A 152 13.28 -8.96 14.24
C ASP A 152 11.99 -8.15 14.49
N GLN A 153 11.25 -7.85 13.43
CA GLN A 153 10.01 -7.08 13.51
C GLN A 153 8.79 -7.97 13.81
N PRO A 154 7.70 -7.38 14.34
CA PRO A 154 6.42 -8.06 14.43
C PRO A 154 5.91 -8.47 13.04
N THR A 155 5.17 -9.58 13.01
CA THR A 155 4.43 -10.02 11.83
C THR A 155 3.23 -9.11 11.56
N ILE A 156 2.64 -9.20 10.37
CA ILE A 156 1.47 -8.37 10.01
C ILE A 156 0.29 -8.55 10.98
N GLU A 157 0.07 -9.75 11.52
CA GLU A 157 -0.98 -10.00 12.51
C GLU A 157 -0.75 -9.18 13.80
N GLU A 158 0.47 -9.22 14.32
CA GLU A 158 0.87 -8.47 15.53
C GLU A 158 0.84 -6.95 15.30
N VAL A 159 1.22 -6.50 14.09
CA VAL A 159 1.16 -5.09 13.70
C VAL A 159 -0.28 -4.61 13.59
N LEU A 160 -1.20 -5.42 13.06
CA LEU A 160 -2.63 -5.10 13.01
C LEU A 160 -3.22 -4.98 14.43
N CYS A 161 -2.85 -5.87 15.36
CA CYS A 161 -3.25 -5.72 16.77
C CYS A 161 -2.72 -4.41 17.37
N SER A 162 -1.46 -4.08 17.10
CA SER A 162 -0.85 -2.82 17.56
C SER A 162 -1.53 -1.60 16.95
N PHE A 163 -1.96 -1.71 15.68
CA PHE A 163 -2.70 -0.65 14.99
C PHE A 163 -4.09 -0.45 15.60
N ASP A 164 -4.80 -1.52 15.94
CA ASP A 164 -6.08 -1.43 16.66
C ASP A 164 -5.95 -0.71 18.01
N GLU A 165 -4.89 -1.02 18.76
CA GLU A 165 -4.59 -0.36 20.03
C GLU A 165 -4.28 1.12 19.84
N TRP A 166 -3.51 1.46 18.81
CA TRP A 166 -3.23 2.86 18.45
C TRP A 166 -4.51 3.61 18.06
N MET A 167 -5.37 3.01 17.23
CA MET A 167 -6.65 3.59 16.81
C MET A 167 -7.57 3.92 18.00
N LYS A 168 -7.60 3.03 19.01
CA LYS A 168 -8.33 3.24 20.27
C LYS A 168 -7.71 4.34 21.11
N LYS A 169 -6.39 4.28 21.34
CA LYS A 169 -5.65 5.25 22.16
C LYS A 169 -5.77 6.67 21.62
N GLU A 170 -5.72 6.82 20.30
CA GLU A 170 -5.84 8.09 19.60
C GLU A 170 -7.30 8.56 19.45
N GLN A 171 -8.27 7.83 20.01
CA GLN A 171 -9.71 8.14 19.95
C GLN A 171 -10.22 8.30 18.50
N ILE A 172 -9.63 7.56 17.56
CA ILE A 172 -10.00 7.64 16.14
C ILE A 172 -11.32 6.90 15.90
N LEU A 173 -11.52 5.77 16.56
CA LEU A 173 -12.74 4.95 16.40
C LEU A 173 -14.02 5.67 16.85
N ASP A 174 -13.91 6.68 17.72
CA ASP A 174 -15.02 7.50 18.20
C ASP A 174 -15.23 8.79 17.38
N SER A 175 -14.51 8.92 16.26
CA SER A 175 -14.52 10.10 15.40
C SER A 175 -15.01 9.79 13.98
N ARG A 176 -15.30 10.82 13.18
CA ARG A 176 -15.48 10.63 11.74
C ARG A 176 -14.11 10.63 11.09
N PHE A 177 -13.70 9.52 10.50
CA PHE A 177 -12.41 9.42 9.82
C PHE A 177 -12.51 8.71 8.47
N ALA A 178 -11.49 8.91 7.65
CA ALA A 178 -11.29 8.15 6.43
C ALA A 178 -9.79 7.93 6.19
N PHE A 179 -9.45 6.77 5.62
CA PHE A 179 -8.10 6.54 5.10
C PHE A 179 -7.88 7.33 3.81
N VAL A 180 -6.66 7.79 3.58
CA VAL A 180 -6.21 8.44 2.35
C VAL A 180 -4.98 7.70 1.84
N THR A 181 -5.00 7.27 0.58
CA THR A 181 -3.91 6.55 -0.09
C THR A 181 -3.59 7.19 -1.44
N CYS A 182 -2.39 6.93 -1.99
CA CYS A 182 -2.00 7.38 -3.32
C CYS A 182 -2.30 6.34 -4.43
N GLY A 183 -3.52 5.82 -4.44
CA GLY A 183 -3.94 4.77 -5.35
C GLY A 183 -4.92 3.81 -4.67
N ASP A 184 -5.34 2.78 -5.39
CA ASP A 184 -6.21 1.74 -4.83
C ASP A 184 -5.41 0.49 -4.40
N TRP A 185 -4.07 0.51 -4.56
CA TRP A 185 -3.26 -0.70 -4.38
C TRP A 185 -3.15 -1.11 -2.91
N ASP A 186 -2.89 -0.19 -1.98
CA ASP A 186 -2.66 -0.50 -0.56
C ASP A 186 -3.81 -1.27 0.09
N LEU A 187 -5.01 -0.66 0.05
CA LEU A 187 -6.20 -1.20 0.71
C LEU A 187 -7.11 -2.01 -0.23
N GLY A 188 -6.98 -1.83 -1.54
CA GLY A 188 -7.75 -2.58 -2.53
C GLY A 188 -7.07 -3.84 -3.05
N VAL A 189 -5.76 -3.99 -2.86
CA VAL A 189 -4.99 -5.15 -3.38
C VAL A 189 -4.04 -5.71 -2.32
N MET A 190 -3.11 -4.91 -1.80
CA MET A 190 -1.98 -5.36 -1.01
C MET A 190 -2.43 -6.00 0.32
N LEU A 191 -3.09 -5.24 1.18
CA LEU A 191 -3.58 -5.75 2.46
C LEU A 191 -4.59 -6.90 2.29
N PRO A 192 -5.66 -6.79 1.45
CA PRO A 192 -6.59 -7.91 1.26
C PRO A 192 -5.90 -9.20 0.79
N SER A 193 -4.95 -9.09 -0.15
CA SER A 193 -4.22 -10.24 -0.68
C SER A 193 -3.40 -10.92 0.42
N GLU A 194 -2.63 -10.17 1.20
CA GLU A 194 -1.82 -10.75 2.27
C GLU A 194 -2.69 -11.42 3.35
N LEU A 195 -3.75 -10.75 3.82
CA LEU A 195 -4.64 -11.32 4.84
C LEU A 195 -5.36 -12.57 4.34
N GLN A 196 -5.80 -12.59 3.08
CA GLN A 196 -6.41 -13.77 2.48
C GLN A 196 -5.43 -14.96 2.44
N ASN A 197 -4.17 -14.72 2.05
CA ASN A 197 -3.16 -15.77 2.00
C ASN A 197 -2.72 -16.26 3.38
N LYS A 198 -2.85 -15.42 4.42
CA LYS A 198 -2.52 -15.76 5.81
C LYS A 198 -3.73 -16.24 6.63
N HIS A 199 -4.91 -16.30 6.01
CA HIS A 199 -6.18 -16.65 6.68
C HIS A 199 -6.50 -15.72 7.87
N LEU A 200 -6.20 -14.44 7.71
CA LEU A 200 -6.49 -13.39 8.70
C LEU A 200 -7.75 -12.62 8.30
N ASP A 201 -8.49 -12.16 9.30
CA ASP A 201 -9.67 -11.32 9.10
C ASP A 201 -9.28 -9.87 8.79
N MET A 202 -10.03 -9.23 7.89
CA MET A 202 -9.84 -7.81 7.57
C MET A 202 -10.52 -6.92 8.62
N PRO A 203 -9.80 -6.02 9.31
CA PRO A 203 -10.43 -5.01 10.16
C PRO A 203 -11.39 -4.14 9.35
N SER A 204 -12.61 -3.97 9.85
CA SER A 204 -13.71 -3.38 9.07
C SER A 204 -13.45 -1.94 8.63
N TYR A 205 -12.60 -1.20 9.33
CA TYR A 205 -12.28 0.19 8.98
C TYR A 205 -11.36 0.33 7.75
N PHE A 206 -10.75 -0.75 7.26
CA PHE A 206 -9.95 -0.72 6.02
C PHE A 206 -10.77 -0.91 4.75
N ASN A 207 -12.09 -1.14 4.85
CA ASN A 207 -12.92 -1.48 3.68
C ASN A 207 -13.29 -0.26 2.80
N ARG A 208 -12.96 0.96 3.23
CA ARG A 208 -13.25 2.21 2.53
C ARG A 208 -12.10 3.18 2.72
N TRP A 209 -11.72 3.85 1.64
CA TRP A 209 -10.64 4.83 1.63
C TRP A 209 -10.85 5.85 0.53
N ILE A 210 -10.12 6.95 0.65
CA ILE A 210 -10.04 8.03 -0.31
C ILE A 210 -8.77 7.83 -1.12
N ASN A 211 -8.91 7.68 -2.43
CA ASN A 211 -7.78 7.71 -3.33
C ASN A 211 -7.52 9.15 -3.76
N ILE A 212 -6.42 9.74 -3.29
CA ILE A 212 -6.11 11.16 -3.51
C ILE A 212 -6.01 11.53 -5.01
N LYS A 213 -5.69 10.57 -5.88
CA LYS A 213 -5.65 10.79 -7.33
C LYS A 213 -7.05 10.97 -7.92
N LYS A 214 -8.05 10.25 -7.40
CA LYS A 214 -9.46 10.44 -7.75
C LYS A 214 -9.94 11.79 -7.23
N SER A 215 -9.61 12.13 -5.99
CA SER A 215 -9.90 13.44 -5.42
C SER A 215 -9.32 14.59 -6.24
N TYR A 216 -8.07 14.47 -6.67
CA TYR A 216 -7.45 15.45 -7.56
C TYR A 216 -8.20 15.55 -8.89
N CYS A 217 -8.54 14.41 -9.50
CA CYS A 217 -9.27 14.39 -10.77
C CYS A 217 -10.66 15.01 -10.65
N GLU A 218 -11.36 14.81 -9.54
CA GLU A 218 -12.64 15.45 -9.25
C GLU A 218 -12.49 16.96 -9.08
N HIS A 219 -11.39 17.42 -8.47
CA HIS A 219 -11.12 18.84 -8.25
C HIS A 219 -10.69 19.57 -9.52
N SER A 220 -9.77 18.99 -10.28
CA SER A 220 -9.06 19.66 -11.38
C SER A 220 -9.62 19.33 -12.77
N GLY A 221 -10.37 18.23 -12.89
CA GLY A 221 -10.81 17.67 -14.17
C GLY A 221 -9.74 16.88 -14.93
N THR A 222 -8.57 16.62 -14.33
CA THR A 222 -7.47 15.87 -14.97
C THR A 222 -6.94 14.73 -14.09
N TRP A 223 -6.44 13.66 -14.71
CA TRP A 223 -5.92 12.51 -13.99
C TRP A 223 -4.41 12.61 -13.76
N ALA A 224 -3.99 12.52 -12.49
CA ALA A 224 -2.58 12.40 -12.14
C ALA A 224 -2.10 10.95 -12.22
N LYS A 225 -0.91 10.73 -12.77
CA LYS A 225 -0.35 9.37 -12.96
C LYS A 225 0.06 8.71 -11.65
N GLY A 226 0.49 9.49 -10.66
CA GLY A 226 0.92 9.02 -9.34
C GLY A 226 1.49 10.15 -8.50
N LEU A 227 2.15 9.81 -7.38
CA LEU A 227 2.63 10.77 -6.40
C LEU A 227 3.56 11.85 -6.99
N LYS A 228 4.54 11.46 -7.81
CA LYS A 228 5.47 12.40 -8.47
C LYS A 228 4.76 13.44 -9.35
N ASP A 229 3.73 13.01 -10.06
CA ASP A 229 2.96 13.88 -10.96
C ASP A 229 2.17 14.91 -10.15
N LEU A 230 1.53 14.45 -9.07
CA LEU A 230 0.86 15.35 -8.11
C LEU A 230 1.82 16.37 -7.51
N LEU A 231 3.01 15.94 -7.07
CA LEU A 231 4.02 16.86 -6.53
C LEU A 231 4.44 17.93 -7.54
N GLN A 232 4.65 17.54 -8.79
CA GLN A 232 4.99 18.49 -9.85
C GLN A 232 3.85 19.50 -10.10
N ILE A 233 2.60 19.03 -10.12
CA ILE A 233 1.41 19.89 -10.29
C ILE A 233 1.29 20.91 -9.16
N TYR A 234 1.48 20.47 -7.91
CA TYR A 234 1.36 21.30 -6.71
C TYR A 234 2.62 22.12 -6.40
N GLY A 235 3.70 21.94 -7.15
CA GLY A 235 4.99 22.60 -6.89
C GLY A 235 5.61 22.21 -5.55
N LEU A 236 5.34 20.99 -5.07
CA LEU A 236 5.83 20.47 -3.80
C LEU A 236 7.04 19.56 -4.01
N GLN A 237 7.88 19.47 -2.98
CA GLN A 237 9.00 18.52 -2.93
C GLN A 237 8.58 17.27 -2.17
N HIS A 238 9.13 16.12 -2.61
CA HIS A 238 8.99 14.87 -1.87
C HIS A 238 9.74 14.99 -0.53
N ALA A 239 9.12 14.50 0.54
CA ALA A 239 9.74 14.47 1.86
C ALA A 239 10.66 13.26 1.96
N GLY A 240 11.98 13.47 1.85
CA GLY A 240 12.96 12.42 2.08
C GLY A 240 13.12 11.46 0.90
N ARG A 241 12.92 10.16 1.14
CA ARG A 241 13.19 9.10 0.16
C ARG A 241 11.91 8.54 -0.43
N LEU A 242 11.80 8.59 -1.76
CA LEU A 242 10.72 7.93 -2.49
C LEU A 242 10.73 6.42 -2.27
N HIS A 243 9.56 5.81 -2.08
CA HIS A 243 9.36 4.40 -1.72
C HIS A 243 9.86 4.07 -0.30
N SER A 244 9.95 5.08 0.57
CA SER A 244 9.93 4.85 2.00
C SER A 244 8.55 5.25 2.46
N GLY A 245 7.78 4.30 2.98
CA GLY A 245 6.36 4.50 3.23
C GLY A 245 6.12 5.69 4.18
N ILE A 246 6.94 5.87 5.22
CA ILE A 246 6.78 6.99 6.15
C ILE A 246 7.03 8.36 5.50
N ASP A 247 7.93 8.41 4.53
CA ASP A 247 8.30 9.61 3.79
C ASP A 247 7.27 9.92 2.68
N ASP A 248 6.74 8.88 2.03
CA ASP A 248 5.59 8.97 1.14
C ASP A 248 4.32 9.42 1.88
N VAL A 249 4.05 8.90 3.09
CA VAL A 249 2.94 9.36 3.95
C VAL A 249 3.05 10.86 4.26
N LYS A 250 4.22 11.36 4.69
CA LYS A 250 4.43 12.81 4.92
C LYS A 250 4.18 13.64 3.67
N THR A 251 4.61 13.11 2.53
CA THR A 251 4.44 13.74 1.22
C THR A 251 2.96 13.81 0.84
N ILE A 252 2.21 12.71 1.03
CA ILE A 252 0.77 12.66 0.78
C ILE A 252 0.03 13.59 1.74
N CYS A 253 0.39 13.66 3.03
CA CYS A 253 -0.19 14.63 3.97
C CYS A 253 -0.07 16.08 3.45
N SER A 254 1.10 16.43 2.91
CA SER A 254 1.34 17.76 2.34
C SER A 254 0.46 18.04 1.12
N LEU A 255 0.26 17.04 0.26
CA LEU A 255 -0.66 17.12 -0.88
C LEU A 255 -2.13 17.23 -0.44
N THR A 256 -2.56 16.42 0.53
CA THR A 256 -3.91 16.46 1.09
C THR A 256 -4.21 17.86 1.66
N SER A 257 -3.27 18.43 2.42
CA SER A 257 -3.38 19.79 2.93
C SER A 257 -3.43 20.83 1.81
N ALA A 258 -2.61 20.69 0.77
CA ALA A 258 -2.60 21.62 -0.37
C ALA A 258 -3.94 21.60 -1.13
N MET A 259 -4.49 20.43 -1.43
CA MET A 259 -5.82 20.28 -2.05
C MET A 259 -6.92 20.92 -1.21
N ALA A 260 -6.85 20.78 0.11
CA ALA A 260 -7.82 21.41 1.00
C ALA A 260 -7.68 22.94 1.05
N LYS A 261 -6.47 23.49 0.91
CA LYS A 261 -6.24 24.95 0.79
C LYS A 261 -6.87 25.51 -0.49
N GLU A 262 -6.97 24.69 -1.53
CA GLU A 262 -7.69 25.01 -2.77
C GLU A 262 -9.22 24.87 -2.64
N GLY A 263 -9.70 24.47 -1.46
CA GLY A 263 -11.13 24.34 -1.14
C GLY A 263 -11.74 22.99 -1.48
N TYR A 264 -10.94 21.96 -1.78
CA TYR A 264 -11.45 20.60 -1.97
C TYR A 264 -12.01 20.03 -0.65
N VAL A 265 -13.14 19.34 -0.74
CA VAL A 265 -13.79 18.64 0.38
C VAL A 265 -13.68 17.14 0.13
N PHE A 266 -12.98 16.44 1.03
CA PHE A 266 -12.76 15.01 0.96
C PHE A 266 -14.03 14.23 1.35
N ARG A 267 -14.29 13.14 0.63
CA ARG A 267 -15.52 12.31 0.71
C ARG A 267 -15.24 10.84 0.42
#